data_AF-A0A519X1M2-F1
#
_entry.id   AF-A0A519X1M2-F1
#
_cell.length_a   1.000
_cell.length_b   1.000
_cell.length_c   1.000
_cell.angle_alpha   90.00
_cell.angle_beta   90.00
_cell.angle_gamma   90.00
#
_symmetry.space_group_name_H-M   'P 1'
#
loop_
_entity.id
_entity.type
_entity.pdbx_description
1 polymer ?
#
loop_
_entity_poly.entity_id
_entity_poly.type
_entity_poly.pdbx_seq_one_letter_code
_entity_poly.pdbx_strand_id
1 'polypeptide(L)'
;MTSFKVLVYGQENQAVNDIEHSLLSANFIIEKAAWHDLPDTMSRFKPDLLILNFKEVASCDQINSIPYIGTIPYILITSTLGIEYFARICNAAAYVNMPLDTLDFINTVKDVLSI
;
A
#
# COMPACT_ATOMS: atom_id res chain seq x y z
N MET A 1 -9.11 3.37 -21.21
CA MET A 1 -8.91 3.68 -19.78
C MET A 1 -7.62 3.02 -19.36
N THR A 2 -6.69 3.77 -18.79
CA THR A 2 -5.46 3.20 -18.25
C THR A 2 -5.79 2.59 -16.89
N SER A 3 -5.59 1.28 -16.74
CA SER A 3 -5.76 0.62 -15.44
C SER A 3 -4.49 0.84 -14.61
N PHE A 4 -4.66 1.32 -13.39
CA PHE A 4 -3.56 1.54 -12.45
C PHE A 4 -3.16 0.24 -11.77
N LYS A 5 -1.86 0.08 -11.54
CA LYS A 5 -1.25 -1.06 -10.89
C LYS A 5 -0.95 -0.76 -9.44
N VAL A 6 -1.51 -1.56 -8.54
CA VAL A 6 -1.31 -1.45 -7.10
C VAL A 6 -0.56 -2.67 -6.61
N LEU A 7 0.60 -2.45 -5.99
CA LEU A 7 1.34 -3.50 -5.30
C LEU A 7 0.94 -3.49 -3.82
N VAL A 8 0.53 -4.65 -3.31
CA VAL A 8 0.18 -4.81 -1.90
C VAL A 8 1.25 -5.62 -1.20
N TYR A 9 1.86 -5.02 -0.19
CA TYR A 9 2.74 -5.70 0.75
C TYR A 9 1.95 -6.15 1.98
N GLY A 10 2.05 -7.45 2.26
CA GLY A 10 1.64 -8.05 3.51
C GLY A 10 1.65 -9.57 3.43
N GLN A 11 1.71 -10.24 4.58
CA GLN A 11 1.48 -11.68 4.65
C GLN A 11 0.04 -11.99 4.27
N GLU A 12 -0.20 -13.14 3.64
CA GLU A 12 -1.56 -13.59 3.36
C GLU A 12 -2.35 -13.73 4.66
N ASN A 13 -3.21 -12.75 4.90
CA ASN A 13 -4.09 -12.66 6.05
C ASN A 13 -5.39 -11.97 5.63
N GLN A 14 -6.39 -11.96 6.53
CA GLN A 14 -7.69 -11.39 6.22
C GLN A 14 -7.61 -9.93 5.77
N ALA A 15 -6.74 -9.13 6.40
CA ALA A 15 -6.55 -7.72 6.08
C ALA A 15 -6.06 -7.51 4.64
N VAL A 16 -5.07 -8.28 4.20
CA VAL A 16 -4.57 -8.22 2.82
C VAL A 16 -5.62 -8.69 1.82
N ASN A 17 -6.40 -9.72 2.16
CA ASN A 17 -7.51 -10.19 1.32
C ASN A 17 -8.61 -9.13 1.18
N ASP A 18 -8.95 -8.42 2.26
CA ASP A 18 -9.95 -7.34 2.23
C ASP A 18 -9.49 -6.16 1.36
N ILE A 19 -8.20 -5.81 1.42
CA ILE A 19 -7.56 -4.81 0.55
C ILE A 19 -7.64 -5.26 -0.91
N GLU A 20 -7.26 -6.50 -1.21
CA GLU A 20 -7.28 -7.08 -2.56
C GLU A 20 -8.69 -7.05 -3.14
N HIS A 21 -9.68 -7.55 -2.40
CA HIS A 21 -11.09 -7.55 -2.83
C HIS A 21 -11.61 -6.13 -3.11
N SER A 22 -11.27 -5.18 -2.25
CA SER A 22 -11.68 -3.78 -2.42
C SER A 22 -11.10 -3.19 -3.71
N LEU A 23 -9.80 -3.38 -3.95
CA LEU A 23 -9.11 -2.89 -5.14
C LEU A 23 -9.62 -3.56 -6.44
N LEU A 24 -9.87 -4.88 -6.41
CA LEU A 24 -10.41 -5.60 -7.57
C LEU A 24 -11.80 -5.07 -7.94
N SER A 25 -12.64 -4.80 -6.93
CA SER A 25 -13.99 -4.25 -7.15
C SER A 25 -13.97 -2.86 -7.81
N ALA A 26 -12.85 -2.13 -7.66
CA ALA A 26 -12.61 -0.82 -8.26
C ALA A 26 -11.82 -0.88 -9.58
N ASN A 27 -11.60 -2.07 -10.14
CA ASN A 27 -10.89 -2.32 -11.41
C ASN A 27 -9.39 -1.96 -11.43
N PHE A 28 -8.72 -2.01 -10.28
CA PHE A 28 -7.26 -1.91 -10.20
C PHE A 28 -6.60 -3.24 -10.61
N ILE A 29 -5.41 -3.17 -11.22
CA ILE A 29 -4.55 -4.33 -11.43
C ILE A 29 -3.72 -4.50 -10.17
N ILE A 30 -3.72 -5.69 -9.58
CA ILE A 30 -3.10 -5.91 -8.27
C ILE A 30 -2.05 -7.01 -8.37
N GLU A 31 -0.96 -6.83 -7.64
CA GLU A 31 -0.05 -7.90 -7.30
C GLU A 31 0.26 -7.86 -5.80
N LYS A 32 0.50 -9.02 -5.20
CA LYS A 32 0.93 -9.15 -3.80
C LYS A 32 2.39 -9.57 -3.77
N ALA A 33 3.15 -9.07 -2.81
CA ALA A 33 4.53 -9.48 -2.60
C ALA A 33 4.86 -9.64 -1.12
N ALA A 34 5.66 -10.66 -0.81
CA ALA A 34 6.35 -10.75 0.46
C ALA A 34 7.50 -9.73 0.50
N TRP A 35 7.99 -9.42 1.69
CA TRP A 35 9.03 -8.39 1.88
C TRP A 35 10.30 -8.69 1.06
N HIS A 36 10.72 -9.95 1.02
CA HIS A 36 11.95 -10.37 0.33
C HIS A 36 11.83 -10.30 -1.20
N ASP A 37 10.62 -10.45 -1.74
CA ASP A 37 10.35 -10.38 -3.18
C ASP A 37 10.00 -8.97 -3.64
N LEU A 38 9.74 -8.04 -2.70
CA LEU A 38 9.25 -6.70 -3.00
C LEU A 38 10.11 -5.96 -4.04
N PRO A 39 11.46 -5.97 -3.97
CA PRO A 39 12.28 -5.32 -4.99
C PRO A 39 12.10 -5.89 -6.41
N ASP A 40 12.06 -7.23 -6.51
CA ASP A 40 11.93 -7.93 -7.80
C ASP A 40 10.53 -7.73 -8.37
N THR A 41 9.50 -7.81 -7.53
CA THR A 41 8.12 -7.52 -7.92
C THR A 41 7.97 -6.06 -8.35
N MET A 42 8.53 -5.10 -7.63
CA MET A 42 8.48 -3.69 -8.04
C MET A 42 9.11 -3.45 -9.42
N SER A 43 10.27 -4.06 -9.67
CA SER A 43 10.98 -3.97 -10.96
C SER A 43 10.16 -4.56 -12.12
N ARG A 44 9.58 -5.74 -11.91
CA ARG A 44 8.81 -6.47 -12.94
C ARG A 44 7.42 -5.90 -13.17
N PHE A 45 6.69 -5.65 -12.09
CA PHE A 45 5.29 -5.23 -12.11
C PHE A 45 5.14 -3.74 -12.46
N LYS A 46 6.09 -2.91 -12.01
CA LYS A 46 6.09 -1.44 -12.15
C LYS A 46 4.78 -0.84 -11.62
N PRO A 47 4.52 -0.95 -10.30
CA PRO A 47 3.30 -0.41 -9.71
C PRO A 47 3.26 1.12 -9.79
N ASP A 48 2.06 1.67 -9.87
CA ASP A 48 1.77 3.11 -9.75
C ASP A 48 1.59 3.52 -8.28
N LEU A 49 1.23 2.56 -7.43
CA LEU A 49 1.02 2.74 -5.99
C LEU A 49 1.48 1.51 -5.22
N LEU A 50 2.09 1.73 -4.05
CA LEU A 50 2.40 0.68 -3.08
C LEU A 50 1.51 0.81 -1.84
N ILE A 51 0.98 -0.31 -1.35
CA ILE A 51 0.24 -0.37 -0.09
C ILE A 51 1.04 -1.23 0.88
N LEU A 52 1.37 -0.67 2.05
CA LEU A 52 2.15 -1.35 3.08
C LEU A 52 1.30 -1.59 4.32
N ASN A 53 1.16 -2.86 4.73
CA ASN A 53 0.67 -3.18 6.07
C ASN A 53 1.73 -2.82 7.12
N PHE A 54 1.54 -1.71 7.84
CA PHE A 54 2.53 -1.19 8.78
C PHE A 54 2.79 -2.11 9.97
N LYS A 55 1.85 -3.01 10.35
CA LYS A 55 2.14 -4.01 11.40
C LYS A 55 3.31 -4.92 11.04
N GLU A 56 3.58 -5.07 9.76
CA GLU A 56 4.63 -5.94 9.24
C GLU A 56 5.93 -5.16 8.95
N VAL A 57 5.91 -3.84 9.10
CA VAL A 57 7.06 -2.97 8.93
C VAL A 57 7.52 -2.46 10.29
N ALA A 58 8.74 -2.80 10.70
CA ALA A 58 9.28 -2.46 12.02
C ALA A 58 9.63 -0.97 12.18
N SER A 59 9.96 -0.26 11.08
CA SER A 59 10.35 1.14 11.13
C SER A 59 10.27 1.84 9.76
N CYS A 60 10.29 3.18 9.76
CA CYS A 60 10.44 3.93 8.50
C CYS A 60 11.77 3.64 7.80
N ASP A 61 12.84 3.29 8.52
CA ASP A 61 14.12 2.90 7.91
C ASP A 61 13.98 1.64 7.07
N GLN A 62 13.17 0.69 7.54
CA GLN A 62 12.84 -0.50 6.76
C GLN A 62 12.09 -0.13 5.47
N ILE A 63 11.12 0.80 5.54
CA ILE A 63 10.43 1.31 4.34
C ILE A 63 11.41 1.99 3.38
N ASN A 64 12.25 2.89 3.91
CA ASN A 64 13.24 3.65 3.14
C ASN A 64 14.32 2.75 2.52
N SER A 65 14.51 1.53 3.01
CA SER A 65 15.40 0.54 2.43
C SER A 65 14.84 -0.15 1.18
N ILE A 66 13.52 -0.03 0.93
CA ILE A 66 12.88 -0.59 -0.26
C ILE A 66 13.41 0.15 -1.49
N PRO A 67 14.02 -0.55 -2.46
CA PRO A 67 14.43 0.08 -3.71
C PRO A 67 13.25 0.78 -4.39
N TYR A 68 13.48 1.99 -4.91
CA TYR A 68 12.49 2.78 -5.63
C TYR A 68 11.30 3.30 -4.82
N ILE A 69 11.27 3.16 -3.49
CA ILE A 69 10.17 3.68 -2.65
C ILE A 69 9.95 5.20 -2.77
N GLY A 70 11.00 5.95 -3.11
CA GLY A 70 10.91 7.40 -3.37
C GLY A 70 10.44 7.76 -4.79
N THR A 71 10.13 6.78 -5.64
CA THR A 71 9.71 7.01 -7.04
C THR A 71 8.21 6.83 -7.25
N ILE A 72 7.53 6.18 -6.30
CA ILE A 72 6.09 5.92 -6.34
C ILE A 72 5.47 6.32 -5.01
N PRO A 73 4.22 6.82 -4.99
CA PRO A 73 3.52 7.05 -3.75
C PRO A 73 3.24 5.72 -3.05
N TYR A 74 3.14 5.77 -1.72
CA TYR A 74 2.72 4.61 -0.95
C TYR A 74 1.76 4.99 0.18
N ILE A 75 0.87 4.05 0.51
CA ILE A 75 -0.13 4.19 1.57
C ILE A 75 0.23 3.22 2.70
N LEU A 76 0.21 3.74 3.93
CA LEU A 76 0.31 2.89 5.12
C LEU A 76 -1.07 2.42 5.57
N ILE A 77 -1.20 1.15 5.91
CA ILE A 77 -2.43 0.60 6.49
C ILE A 77 -2.11 -0.09 7.81
N THR A 78 -2.88 0.19 8.86
CA THR A 78 -2.70 -0.48 10.16
C THR A 78 -3.91 -0.35 11.07
N SER A 79 -3.98 -1.22 12.08
CA SER A 79 -4.90 -1.04 13.23
C SER A 79 -4.21 -0.39 14.43
N THR A 80 -2.93 -0.02 14.33
CA THR A 80 -2.16 0.61 15.40
C THR A 80 -2.54 2.09 15.55
N LEU A 81 -2.71 2.54 16.80
CA LEU A 81 -2.95 3.95 17.10
C LEU A 81 -1.75 4.81 16.69
N GLY A 82 -2.03 6.04 16.24
CA GLY A 82 -0.98 6.99 15.87
C GLY A 82 -0.37 6.76 14.48
N ILE A 83 -1.04 6.04 13.58
CA ILE A 83 -0.58 5.86 12.19
C ILE A 83 -0.28 7.19 11.49
N GLU A 84 -1.02 8.27 11.80
CA GLU A 84 -0.80 9.60 11.24
C GLU A 84 0.64 10.08 11.50
N TYR A 85 1.14 9.89 12.72
CA TYR A 85 2.50 10.25 13.10
C TYR A 85 3.54 9.44 12.31
N PHE A 86 3.31 8.13 12.15
CA PHE A 86 4.20 7.26 11.37
C PHE A 86 4.17 7.58 9.88
N ALA A 87 2.99 7.79 9.30
CA ALA A 87 2.81 8.19 7.91
C ALA A 87 3.59 9.47 7.61
N ARG A 88 3.51 10.45 8.50
CA ARG A 88 4.27 11.70 8.38
C ARG A 88 5.79 11.47 8.46
N ILE A 89 6.28 10.67 9.41
CA ILE A 89 7.73 10.43 9.54
C ILE A 89 8.28 9.65 8.36
N CYS A 90 7.53 8.65 7.89
CA CYS A 90 7.98 7.84 6.77
C CYS A 90 7.87 8.60 5.42
N ASN A 91 7.09 9.69 5.35
CA ASN A 91 6.69 10.37 4.11
C ASN A 91 5.74 9.53 3.23
N ALA A 92 4.78 8.85 3.86
CA ALA A 92 3.71 8.19 3.13
C ALA A 92 2.79 9.21 2.45
N ALA A 93 2.27 8.87 1.28
CA ALA A 93 1.34 9.72 0.54
C ALA A 93 -0.02 9.81 1.26
N ALA A 94 -0.45 8.72 1.88
CA ALA A 94 -1.64 8.66 2.73
C ALA A 94 -1.53 7.53 3.75
N TYR A 95 -2.55 7.42 4.60
CA TYR A 95 -2.72 6.31 5.52
C TYR A 95 -4.19 5.92 5.66
N VAL A 96 -4.44 4.67 6.00
CA VAL A 96 -5.79 4.14 6.27
C VAL A 96 -5.77 3.32 7.55
N ASN A 97 -6.74 3.58 8.43
CA ASN A 97 -6.92 2.80 9.65
C ASN A 97 -7.72 1.52 9.35
N MET A 98 -7.35 0.43 10.03
CA MET A 98 -8.18 -0.76 10.11
C MET A 98 -9.12 -0.68 11.33
N PRO A 99 -10.34 -1.24 11.26
CA PRO A 99 -10.92 -2.03 10.16
C PRO A 99 -11.16 -1.20 8.90
N LEU A 100 -11.01 -1.82 7.73
CA LEU A 100 -11.05 -1.15 6.44
C LEU A 100 -12.48 -0.68 6.13
N ASP A 101 -12.68 0.63 5.98
CA ASP A 101 -13.85 1.15 5.27
C ASP A 101 -13.55 1.11 3.77
N THR A 102 -14.21 0.21 3.04
CA THR A 102 -13.96 -0.01 1.61
C THR A 102 -14.12 1.28 0.78
N LEU A 103 -15.12 2.11 1.08
CA LEU A 103 -15.38 3.31 0.29
C LEU A 103 -14.30 4.37 0.53
N ASP A 104 -13.99 4.62 1.80
CA ASP A 104 -12.95 5.58 2.20
C ASP A 104 -11.56 5.16 1.69
N PHE A 105 -11.25 3.87 1.80
CA PHE A 105 -10.01 3.29 1.28
C PHE A 105 -9.87 3.49 -0.22
N ILE A 106 -10.91 3.17 -1.00
CA ILE A 106 -10.85 3.32 -2.46
C ILE A 106 -10.77 4.79 -2.88
N ASN A 107 -11.47 5.69 -2.19
CA ASN A 107 -11.35 7.12 -2.44
C ASN A 107 -9.92 7.60 -2.13
N THR A 108 -9.33 7.17 -1.02
CA THR A 108 -7.93 7.47 -0.67
C THR A 108 -6.95 7.00 -1.74
N VAL A 109 -7.13 5.76 -2.25
CA VAL A 109 -6.31 5.21 -3.35
C VAL A 109 -6.43 6.07 -4.61
N LYS A 110 -7.66 6.47 -4.97
CA LYS A 110 -7.93 7.31 -6.13
C LYS A 110 -7.36 8.71 -5.99
N ASP A 111 -7.46 9.32 -4.81
CA ASP A 111 -6.91 10.64 -4.52
C ASP A 111 -5.38 10.64 -4.66
N VAL A 112 -4.71 9.62 -4.11
CA VAL A 112 -3.25 9.45 -4.24
C VAL A 112 -2.84 9.24 -5.71
N LEU A 113 -3.65 8.52 -6.49
CA LEU A 113 -3.43 8.31 -7.93
C LEU A 113 -3.96 9.47 -8.81
N SER A 114 -4.65 10.45 -8.22
CA SER A 114 -5.28 11.59 -8.89
C SER A 114 -6.29 11.22 -9.99
N ILE A 115 -7.27 10.35 -9.67
CA ILE A 115 -8.28 9.83 -10.63
C ILE A 115 -9.73 9.88 -10.15
#